data_AF-A0A938BFW1-F1
#
_entry.id   AF-A0A938BFW1-F1
#
_cell.length_a   1.000
_cell.length_b   1.000
_cell.length_c   1.000
_cell.angle_alpha   90.00
_cell.angle_beta   90.00
_cell.angle_gamma   90.00
#
_symmetry.space_group_name_H-M   'P 1'
#
loop_
_entity.id
_entity.type
_entity.pdbx_description
1 polymer ?
#
loop_
_entity_poly.entity_id
_entity_poly.type
_entity_poly.pdbx_seq_one_letter_code
_entity_poly.pdbx_strand_id
1 'polypeptide(L)'
;MADKSVRCTKIFFISLFLIIFITVFFQSSFLSAALSDDTPALNSEDNIKASNIKIPEGFGKVVETYQGTSDKIIVHLQDLHCNYDCQMNIVRILKHLMKNYGLRLVNCEGAAGIVDPSLFIFKDKKMQRKISKFFLKQGQLTGAEYLLINNEGEYPLELWGIEDEEPYLRHMEVFNKTYPKSKELKRLCDNIKGALSKVKKAIYPEEIMELDEKYDAYENKELEVTDYVDYLREKSQERNIDLSKFENFYFLTKLVAIEGNIEFAKVDKERGQAIDDLSKALPKEAFSAFFQKSLAYKSGEITALEYFTSMKETAEENNVDLSGYPNLKNYIEYVNYSERINKVLLFTELDGVADAIRENYLTTPEQKRLSRLSKNVALLKKFFDMSMSNEEMEYYSAHKEEFKSTAFSDFLKEIAPKYNVRYSLDPGISSIDVNLQDEEEFYKIATIRDEALVRNALDKMDFNGLNLSAMIAGGYHTKGFTEKLKEKGISYIVVSPNVTNIDEDLYYSVMTNQEIPVEKLLEEEDEGEDTRRE
;
A
#
# COMPACT_ATOMS: atom_id res chain seq x y z
N MET A 1 -3.82 -6.70 47.32
CA MET A 1 -5.03 -5.85 47.25
C MET A 1 -4.61 -4.49 46.73
N ALA A 2 -5.41 -3.94 45.79
CA ALA A 2 -5.21 -2.71 45.00
C ALA A 2 -4.10 -2.86 43.93
N ASP A 3 -4.38 -3.34 42.72
CA ASP A 3 -5.24 -2.77 41.66
C ASP A 3 -4.80 -1.36 41.20
N LYS A 4 -4.08 -1.33 40.08
CA LYS A 4 -3.88 -0.15 39.22
C LYS A 4 -3.83 -0.63 37.78
N SER A 5 -5.00 -0.92 37.22
CA SER A 5 -5.23 -0.92 35.78
C SER A 5 -4.95 0.49 35.22
N VAL A 6 -3.78 0.70 34.63
CA VAL A 6 -3.53 1.84 33.74
C VAL A 6 -3.92 1.38 32.34
N ARG A 7 -5.17 1.67 31.95
CA ARG A 7 -5.59 1.60 30.54
C ARG A 7 -4.86 2.71 29.80
N CYS A 8 -3.82 2.32 29.06
CA CYS A 8 -3.10 3.18 28.14
C CYS A 8 -3.82 3.10 26.79
N THR A 9 -4.66 4.08 26.48
CA THR A 9 -5.28 4.20 25.16
C THR A 9 -4.20 4.73 24.20
N LYS A 10 -3.56 3.82 23.45
CA LYS A 10 -2.67 4.16 22.34
C LYS A 10 -3.53 4.63 21.17
N ILE A 11 -3.32 5.87 20.73
CA ILE A 11 -3.89 6.42 19.50
C ILE A 11 -2.94 5.99 18.38
N PHE A 12 -3.41 5.08 17.52
CA PHE A 12 -2.71 4.60 16.33
C PHE A 12 -2.87 5.63 15.21
N PHE A 13 -1.77 6.06 14.59
CA PHE A 13 -1.80 6.73 13.29
C PHE A 13 -1.40 5.67 12.27
N ILE A 14 -2.33 5.21 11.45
CA ILE A 14 -2.10 4.19 10.44
C ILE A 14 -2.23 4.86 9.08
N SER A 15 -1.14 4.92 8.32
CA SER A 15 -1.24 5.19 6.89
C SER A 15 -1.95 4.02 6.22
N LEU A 16 -3.12 4.35 5.68
CA LEU A 16 -4.16 3.46 5.21
C LEU A 16 -3.75 2.74 3.92
N PHE A 17 -3.43 1.43 4.00
CA PHE A 17 -3.28 0.56 2.82
C PHE A 17 -4.20 -0.67 2.87
N LEU A 18 -5.17 -0.69 3.78
CA LEU A 18 -6.08 -1.80 3.95
C LEU A 18 -7.54 -1.33 3.79
N ILE A 19 -8.32 -2.16 3.10
CA ILE A 19 -9.80 -2.20 3.07
C ILE A 19 -10.43 -1.47 1.86
N ILE A 20 -10.50 -2.18 0.73
CA ILE A 20 -11.78 -2.51 0.07
C ILE A 20 -11.64 -3.93 -0.49
N PHE A 21 -12.12 -4.92 0.28
CA PHE A 21 -12.43 -6.26 -0.22
C PHE A 21 -13.54 -6.86 0.64
N ILE A 22 -14.79 -6.66 0.22
CA ILE A 22 -15.84 -7.65 0.44
C ILE A 22 -15.88 -8.49 -0.83
N THR A 23 -14.99 -9.48 -0.91
CA THR A 23 -15.26 -10.69 -1.70
C THR A 23 -15.76 -11.73 -0.72
N VAL A 24 -17.04 -12.04 -0.81
CA VAL A 24 -17.64 -13.14 -0.08
C VAL A 24 -17.02 -14.44 -0.59
N PHE A 25 -15.96 -14.91 0.08
CA PHE A 25 -15.50 -16.29 -0.03
C PHE A 25 -16.54 -17.19 0.66
N PHE A 26 -17.51 -17.70 -0.11
CA PHE A 26 -18.24 -18.89 0.34
C PHE A 26 -17.34 -20.11 0.11
N GLN A 27 -17.04 -20.79 1.21
CA GLN A 27 -16.34 -22.06 1.25
C GLN A 27 -16.96 -23.06 0.27
N SER A 28 -16.23 -23.42 -0.77
CA SER A 28 -16.36 -24.73 -1.41
C SER A 28 -15.06 -25.47 -1.20
N SER A 29 -15.15 -26.61 -0.51
CA SER A 29 -14.07 -27.50 -0.12
C SER A 29 -13.01 -27.65 -1.20
N PHE A 30 -11.75 -27.40 -0.84
CA PHE A 30 -10.59 -27.79 -1.63
C PHE A 30 -10.62 -29.32 -1.80
N LEU A 31 -11.05 -29.79 -2.97
CA LEU A 31 -10.59 -31.06 -3.49
C LEU A 31 -9.36 -30.74 -4.33
N SER A 32 -8.18 -31.19 -3.90
CA SER A 32 -6.98 -31.20 -4.72
C SER A 32 -7.26 -31.98 -6.00
N ALA A 33 -7.66 -31.27 -7.06
CA ALA A 33 -7.52 -31.77 -8.41
C ALA A 33 -6.05 -31.55 -8.79
N ALA A 34 -5.34 -32.66 -9.01
CA ALA A 34 -4.02 -32.65 -9.59
C ALA A 34 -4.05 -31.79 -10.86
N LEU A 35 -3.31 -30.68 -10.85
CA LEU A 35 -3.06 -29.86 -12.03
C LEU A 35 -2.37 -30.78 -13.05
N SER A 36 -3.05 -31.05 -14.16
CA SER A 36 -2.37 -31.51 -15.38
C SER A 36 -1.59 -30.32 -15.94
N ASP A 37 -0.28 -30.38 -15.77
CA ASP A 37 0.76 -29.46 -16.23
C ASP A 37 0.82 -29.40 -17.77
N ASP A 38 -0.13 -28.73 -18.41
CA ASP A 38 -0.04 -28.41 -19.85
C ASP A 38 -0.46 -26.94 -20.10
N THR A 39 0.17 -25.99 -19.40
CA THR A 39 0.31 -24.62 -19.93
C THR A 39 1.60 -24.55 -20.74
N PRO A 40 1.57 -24.16 -22.03
CA PRO A 40 2.79 -24.02 -22.80
C PRO A 40 3.66 -22.96 -22.14
N ALA A 41 4.91 -23.31 -21.84
CA ALA A 41 5.93 -22.33 -21.51
C ALA A 41 5.99 -21.31 -22.66
N LEU A 42 5.81 -20.03 -22.36
CA LEU A 42 6.05 -18.96 -23.33
C LEU A 42 7.50 -19.10 -23.80
N ASN A 43 7.68 -19.30 -25.11
CA ASN A 43 8.99 -19.41 -25.73
C ASN A 43 9.81 -18.16 -25.41
N SER A 44 11.06 -18.35 -25.03
CA SER A 44 12.01 -17.35 -24.55
C SER A 44 12.52 -16.36 -25.62
N GLU A 45 11.74 -16.11 -26.68
CA GLU A 45 12.11 -15.24 -27.81
C GLU A 45 11.08 -14.15 -28.14
N ASP A 46 9.92 -14.13 -27.47
CA ASP A 46 9.01 -12.98 -27.60
C ASP A 46 9.50 -11.84 -26.69
N ASN A 47 9.64 -10.63 -27.27
CA ASN A 47 9.86 -9.40 -26.51
C ASN A 47 8.70 -9.21 -25.52
N ILE A 48 8.88 -9.70 -24.29
CA ILE A 48 7.93 -9.51 -23.20
C ILE A 48 7.68 -8.01 -23.08
N LYS A 49 6.41 -7.60 -23.11
CA LYS A 49 6.00 -6.23 -22.83
C LYS A 49 5.59 -6.12 -21.37
N ALA A 50 5.78 -4.96 -20.76
CA ALA A 50 5.37 -4.74 -19.37
C ALA A 50 3.86 -5.01 -19.19
N SER A 51 3.03 -4.68 -20.18
CA SER A 51 1.59 -4.96 -20.17
C SER A 51 1.21 -6.44 -20.09
N ASN A 52 2.14 -7.35 -20.44
CA ASN A 52 1.87 -8.79 -20.50
C ASN A 52 2.27 -9.51 -19.21
N ILE A 53 2.98 -8.84 -18.30
CA ILE A 53 3.31 -9.40 -16.99
C ILE A 53 2.09 -9.24 -16.09
N LYS A 54 1.56 -10.36 -15.62
CA LYS A 54 0.41 -10.42 -14.71
C LYS A 54 0.93 -10.77 -13.32
N ILE A 55 0.35 -10.13 -12.31
CA ILE A 55 0.61 -10.45 -10.90
C ILE A 55 -0.69 -11.03 -10.33
N PRO A 56 -0.68 -12.24 -9.76
CA PRO A 56 -1.87 -12.81 -9.14
C PRO A 56 -2.39 -11.92 -8.01
N GLU A 57 -3.69 -11.61 -8.04
CA GLU A 57 -4.34 -10.71 -7.07
C GLU A 57 -4.15 -11.14 -5.61
N GLY A 58 -4.01 -12.45 -5.35
CA GLY A 58 -3.74 -12.97 -4.01
C GLY A 58 -2.36 -12.62 -3.47
N PHE A 59 -1.40 -12.23 -4.31
CA PHE A 59 -0.03 -11.93 -3.89
C PHE A 59 0.21 -10.42 -3.80
N GLY A 60 -0.29 -9.64 -4.74
CA GLY A 60 -0.13 -8.19 -4.74
C GLY A 60 -0.87 -7.52 -5.87
N LYS A 61 -0.85 -6.19 -5.86
CA LYS A 61 -1.55 -5.36 -6.83
C LYS A 61 -0.57 -4.58 -7.69
N VAL A 62 -0.82 -4.54 -9.00
CA VAL A 62 -0.15 -3.60 -9.90
C VAL A 62 -0.70 -2.18 -9.67
N VAL A 63 0.18 -1.28 -9.26
CA VAL A 63 -0.14 0.14 -8.96
C VAL A 63 0.02 1.01 -10.19
N GLU A 64 1.08 0.79 -10.96
CA GLU A 64 1.40 1.55 -12.16
C GLU A 64 2.07 0.64 -13.19
N THR A 65 1.86 0.89 -14.46
CA THR A 65 2.59 0.26 -15.56
C THR A 65 2.96 1.31 -16.59
N TYR A 66 4.20 1.29 -17.02
CA TYR A 66 4.71 2.14 -18.08
C TYR A 66 5.43 1.30 -19.13
N GLN A 67 5.06 1.50 -20.39
CA GLN A 67 5.73 0.87 -21.52
C GLN A 67 6.70 1.87 -22.13
N GLY A 68 8.00 1.60 -21.97
CA GLY A 68 9.08 2.38 -22.53
C GLY A 68 9.43 1.98 -23.96
N THR A 69 10.50 2.60 -24.49
CA THR A 69 11.06 2.36 -25.82
C THR A 69 12.22 1.35 -25.82
N SER A 70 12.79 1.05 -24.66
CA SER A 70 13.80 0.02 -24.46
C SER A 70 13.17 -1.37 -24.33
N ASP A 71 13.95 -2.41 -24.67
CA ASP A 71 13.60 -3.82 -24.43
C ASP A 71 13.71 -4.24 -22.95
N LYS A 72 14.26 -3.36 -22.09
CA LYS A 72 14.37 -3.62 -20.64
C LYS A 72 13.05 -3.38 -19.91
N ILE A 73 12.76 -4.27 -18.95
CA ILE A 73 11.65 -4.19 -18.01
C ILE A 73 12.16 -4.32 -16.58
N ILE A 74 11.73 -3.42 -15.69
CA ILE A 74 11.88 -3.55 -14.24
C ILE A 74 10.52 -3.80 -13.59
N VAL A 75 10.41 -4.88 -12.81
CA VAL A 75 9.29 -5.09 -11.89
C VAL A 75 9.68 -4.55 -10.52
N HIS A 76 9.25 -3.33 -10.20
CA HIS A 76 9.49 -2.72 -8.90
C HIS A 76 8.49 -3.25 -7.87
N LEU A 77 8.98 -3.96 -6.84
CA LEU A 77 8.18 -4.43 -5.72
C LEU A 77 8.38 -3.48 -4.54
N GLN A 78 7.28 -2.90 -4.05
CA GLN A 78 7.30 -2.06 -2.87
C GLN A 78 7.48 -2.91 -1.61
N ASP A 79 8.47 -2.57 -0.80
CA ASP A 79 8.79 -3.28 0.42
C ASP A 79 8.27 -2.55 1.66
N LEU A 80 7.36 -3.20 2.40
CA LEU A 80 7.09 -2.85 3.78
C LEU A 80 8.06 -3.66 4.66
N HIS A 81 9.19 -3.05 4.96
CA HIS A 81 10.31 -3.68 5.66
C HIS A 81 9.88 -4.45 6.92
N CYS A 82 10.54 -5.57 7.19
CA CYS A 82 10.30 -6.46 8.34
C CYS A 82 8.88 -7.06 8.43
N ASN A 83 7.94 -6.66 7.57
CA ASN A 83 6.58 -7.15 7.60
C ASN A 83 6.45 -8.55 7.01
N TYR A 84 6.13 -9.54 7.84
CA TYR A 84 6.08 -10.94 7.42
C TYR A 84 5.17 -11.21 6.22
N ASP A 85 3.96 -10.63 6.19
CA ASP A 85 3.02 -10.83 5.09
C ASP A 85 3.55 -10.25 3.78
N CYS A 86 4.08 -9.03 3.83
CA CYS A 86 4.72 -8.37 2.70
C CYS A 86 5.87 -9.22 2.15
N GLN A 87 6.80 -9.63 3.03
CA GLN A 87 7.96 -10.44 2.61
C GLN A 87 7.54 -11.78 1.99
N MET A 88 6.55 -12.46 2.56
CA MET A 88 6.05 -13.73 2.00
C MET A 88 5.31 -13.54 0.67
N ASN A 89 4.65 -12.40 0.47
CA ASN A 89 4.03 -12.08 -0.80
C ASN A 89 5.06 -11.65 -1.86
N ILE A 90 6.14 -10.96 -1.48
CA ILE A 90 7.32 -10.76 -2.35
C ILE A 90 7.86 -12.11 -2.82
N VAL A 91 8.04 -13.09 -1.92
CA VAL A 91 8.48 -14.46 -2.28
C VAL A 91 7.56 -15.08 -3.34
N ARG A 92 6.23 -14.97 -3.17
CA ARG A 92 5.24 -15.54 -4.10
C ARG A 92 5.27 -14.83 -5.46
N ILE A 93 5.39 -13.50 -5.47
CA ILE A 93 5.52 -12.70 -6.69
C ILE A 93 6.80 -13.09 -7.44
N LEU A 94 7.94 -13.13 -6.76
CA LEU A 94 9.21 -13.51 -7.38
C LEU A 94 9.16 -14.92 -7.97
N LYS A 95 8.63 -15.90 -7.23
CA LYS A 95 8.44 -17.27 -7.76
C LYS A 95 7.56 -17.30 -9.00
N HIS A 96 6.46 -16.53 -9.00
CA HIS A 96 5.58 -16.40 -10.17
C HIS A 96 6.34 -15.82 -11.37
N LEU A 97 7.14 -14.76 -11.14
CA LEU A 97 7.95 -14.12 -12.19
C LEU A 97 9.05 -15.04 -12.73
N MET A 98 9.70 -15.81 -11.86
CA MET A 98 10.71 -16.80 -12.25
C MET A 98 10.10 -17.91 -13.11
N LYS A 99 8.97 -18.48 -12.68
CA LYS A 99 8.30 -19.58 -13.38
C LYS A 99 7.73 -19.17 -14.74
N ASN A 100 7.06 -18.02 -14.82
CA ASN A 100 6.24 -17.66 -15.98
C ASN A 100 6.91 -16.68 -16.93
N TYR A 101 7.88 -15.89 -16.45
CA TYR A 101 8.52 -14.82 -17.22
C TYR A 101 10.04 -14.93 -17.26
N GLY A 102 10.61 -15.99 -16.65
CA GLY A 102 12.05 -16.25 -16.70
C GLY A 102 12.89 -15.21 -15.95
N LEU A 103 12.36 -14.60 -14.89
CA LEU A 103 13.11 -13.69 -14.02
C LEU A 103 14.35 -14.39 -13.44
N ARG A 104 15.53 -13.75 -13.56
CA ARG A 104 16.82 -14.28 -13.06
C ARG A 104 17.61 -13.34 -12.16
N LEU A 105 17.24 -12.06 -12.11
CA LEU A 105 17.94 -11.04 -11.33
C LEU A 105 16.94 -10.30 -10.44
N VAL A 106 17.24 -10.25 -9.16
CA VAL A 106 16.55 -9.42 -8.18
C VAL A 106 17.55 -8.42 -7.60
N ASN A 107 17.24 -7.15 -7.75
CA ASN A 107 18.00 -6.04 -7.21
C ASN A 107 17.37 -5.57 -5.89
N CYS A 108 18.16 -5.39 -4.83
CA CYS A 108 17.66 -5.05 -3.50
C CYS A 108 18.30 -3.79 -2.92
N GLU A 109 17.45 -2.89 -2.42
CA GLU A 109 17.82 -1.84 -1.47
C GLU A 109 18.42 -2.46 -0.19
N GLY A 110 19.35 -1.75 0.46
CA GLY A 110 19.94 -2.13 1.75
C GLY A 110 21.12 -3.11 1.66
N ALA A 111 21.54 -3.50 0.46
CA ALA A 111 22.74 -4.32 0.23
C ALA A 111 23.61 -3.72 -0.89
N ALA A 112 24.89 -4.09 -0.93
CA ALA A 112 25.82 -3.71 -2.00
C ALA A 112 26.54 -4.95 -2.55
N GLY A 113 26.42 -5.20 -3.86
CA GLY A 113 27.08 -6.32 -4.53
C GLY A 113 26.33 -7.65 -4.39
N ILE A 114 27.02 -8.78 -4.61
CA ILE A 114 26.39 -10.10 -4.57
C ILE A 114 25.94 -10.45 -3.15
N VAL A 115 24.69 -10.93 -3.01
CA VAL A 115 24.17 -11.44 -1.73
C VAL A 115 24.48 -12.93 -1.61
N ASP A 116 25.27 -13.30 -0.61
CA ASP A 116 25.72 -14.68 -0.37
C ASP A 116 24.84 -15.40 0.67
N PRO A 117 24.06 -16.44 0.28
CA PRO A 117 23.22 -17.18 1.21
C PRO A 117 23.98 -18.25 2.01
N SER A 118 25.30 -18.41 1.84
CA SER A 118 26.08 -19.56 2.33
C SER A 118 25.92 -19.84 3.83
N LEU A 119 25.75 -18.81 4.66
CA LEU A 119 25.54 -18.97 6.11
C LEU A 119 24.23 -19.69 6.47
N PHE A 120 23.27 -19.73 5.54
CA PHE A 120 21.97 -20.36 5.72
C PHE A 120 21.81 -21.64 4.89
N ILE A 121 22.87 -22.17 4.27
CA ILE A 121 22.79 -23.43 3.52
C ILE A 121 23.14 -24.60 4.42
N PHE A 122 22.12 -25.38 4.79
CA PHE A 122 22.28 -26.58 5.62
C PHE A 122 22.01 -27.86 4.84
N LYS A 123 22.57 -28.98 5.34
CA LYS A 123 22.28 -30.33 4.83
C LYS A 123 20.83 -30.73 5.11
N ASP A 124 20.32 -30.39 6.30
CA ASP A 124 18.91 -30.58 6.67
C ASP A 124 18.07 -29.41 6.14
N LYS A 125 17.30 -29.67 5.08
CA LYS A 125 16.43 -28.67 4.44
C LYS A 125 15.22 -28.28 5.28
N LYS A 126 14.76 -29.14 6.18
CA LYS A 126 13.68 -28.80 7.11
C LYS A 126 14.18 -27.81 8.15
N MET A 127 15.37 -28.06 8.72
CA MET A 127 16.02 -27.14 9.65
C MET A 127 16.34 -25.80 8.98
N GLN A 128 16.87 -25.83 7.75
CA GLN A 128 17.13 -24.63 6.95
C GLN A 128 15.90 -23.74 6.80
N ARG A 129 14.76 -24.32 6.39
CA ARG A 129 13.50 -23.60 6.26
C ARG A 129 13.01 -23.05 7.60
N LYS A 130 13.15 -23.82 8.69
CA LYS A 130 12.76 -23.37 10.04
C LYS A 130 13.59 -22.14 10.47
N ILE A 131 14.91 -22.22 10.36
CA ILE A 131 15.84 -21.15 10.75
C ILE A 131 15.62 -19.90 9.88
N SER A 132 15.64 -20.03 8.55
CA SER A 132 15.43 -18.87 7.67
C SER A 132 14.06 -18.21 7.87
N LYS A 133 13.01 -18.99 8.13
CA LYS A 133 11.67 -18.45 8.46
C LYS A 133 11.67 -17.70 9.80
N PHE A 134 12.41 -18.17 10.80
CA PHE A 134 12.58 -17.46 12.06
C PHE A 134 13.20 -16.08 11.84
N PHE A 135 14.35 -16.01 11.16
CA PHE A 135 15.03 -14.74 10.88
C PHE A 135 14.19 -13.79 10.01
N LEU A 136 13.39 -14.33 9.07
CA LEU A 136 12.41 -13.57 8.30
C LEU A 136 11.36 -12.91 9.20
N LYS A 137 10.79 -13.66 10.15
CA LYS A 137 9.81 -13.12 11.13
C LYS A 137 10.41 -12.07 12.05
N GLN A 138 11.71 -12.14 12.34
CA GLN A 138 12.43 -11.14 13.13
C GLN A 138 12.89 -9.93 12.31
N GLY A 139 12.57 -9.86 11.01
CA GLY A 139 13.00 -8.77 10.13
C GLY A 139 14.50 -8.77 9.79
N GLN A 140 15.22 -9.83 10.14
CA GLN A 140 16.67 -9.97 9.90
C GLN A 140 17.00 -10.63 8.55
N LEU A 141 16.02 -11.26 7.91
CA LEU A 141 16.08 -11.67 6.51
C LEU A 141 14.93 -11.03 5.74
N THR A 142 15.20 -10.65 4.51
CA THR A 142 14.18 -10.24 3.54
C THR A 142 13.54 -11.46 2.88
N GLY A 143 12.39 -11.24 2.24
CA GLY A 143 11.71 -12.25 1.42
C GLY A 143 12.57 -12.72 0.25
N ALA A 144 13.37 -11.83 -0.34
CA ALA A 144 14.27 -12.18 -1.44
C ALA A 144 15.41 -13.11 -0.98
N GLU A 145 16.01 -12.84 0.18
CA GLU A 145 17.02 -13.72 0.79
C GLU A 145 16.40 -15.05 1.21
N TYR A 146 15.22 -15.03 1.85
CA TYR A 146 14.49 -16.23 2.21
C TYR A 146 14.22 -17.12 0.99
N LEU A 147 13.82 -16.50 -0.14
CA LEU A 147 13.65 -17.20 -1.41
C LEU A 147 14.98 -17.77 -1.91
N LEU A 148 16.05 -16.97 -1.96
CA LEU A 148 17.37 -17.41 -2.44
C LEU A 148 17.88 -18.63 -1.66
N ILE A 149 17.73 -18.62 -0.33
CA ILE A 149 18.11 -19.72 0.56
C ILE A 149 17.31 -20.99 0.24
N ASN A 150 16.00 -20.86 0.03
CA ASN A 150 15.05 -21.99 -0.04
C ASN A 150 14.60 -22.35 -1.46
N ASN A 151 15.22 -21.77 -2.49
CA ASN A 151 14.93 -22.04 -3.90
C ASN A 151 15.43 -23.42 -4.35
N GLU A 152 16.38 -24.04 -3.63
CA GLU A 152 16.89 -25.41 -3.90
C GLU A 152 17.37 -25.65 -5.35
N GLY A 153 17.70 -24.59 -6.09
CA GLY A 153 18.10 -24.67 -7.49
C GLY A 153 16.96 -24.91 -8.47
N GLU A 154 15.70 -24.77 -8.04
CA GLU A 154 14.50 -24.90 -8.89
C GLU A 154 14.56 -23.96 -10.09
N TYR A 155 15.02 -22.73 -9.87
CA TYR A 155 15.22 -21.71 -10.90
C TYR A 155 16.55 -20.96 -10.72
N PRO A 156 17.24 -20.54 -11.79
CA PRO A 156 18.42 -19.68 -11.67
C PRO A 156 18.01 -18.29 -11.16
N LEU A 157 18.60 -17.87 -10.03
CA LEU A 157 18.32 -16.58 -9.38
C LEU A 157 19.60 -15.97 -8.82
N GLU A 158 19.86 -14.72 -9.19
CA GLU A 158 20.89 -13.89 -8.58
C GLU A 158 20.22 -12.77 -7.78
N LEU A 159 20.70 -12.56 -6.56
CA LEU A 159 20.31 -11.44 -5.70
C LEU A 159 21.48 -10.46 -5.61
N TRP A 160 21.22 -9.21 -5.98
CA TRP A 160 22.24 -8.17 -6.09
C TRP A 160 21.83 -6.92 -5.33
N GLY A 161 22.69 -6.49 -4.40
CA GLY A 161 22.56 -5.24 -3.69
C GLY A 161 22.92 -4.04 -4.56
N ILE A 162 22.07 -3.02 -4.56
CA ILE A 162 22.18 -1.84 -5.42
C ILE A 162 22.54 -0.55 -4.68
N GLU A 163 22.91 -0.61 -3.40
CA GLU A 163 23.38 0.57 -2.64
C GLU A 163 24.76 1.04 -3.08
N ASP A 164 24.96 2.36 -3.03
CA ASP A 164 26.28 2.95 -2.87
C ASP A 164 26.55 3.15 -1.36
N GLU A 165 27.72 2.72 -0.88
CA GLU A 165 28.01 2.63 0.56
C GLU A 165 27.97 4.00 1.28
N GLU A 166 28.56 5.06 0.72
CA GLU A 166 28.64 6.36 1.41
C GLU A 166 27.26 7.01 1.63
N PRO A 167 26.40 7.16 0.61
CA PRO A 167 25.06 7.72 0.83
C PRO A 167 24.22 6.88 1.80
N TYR A 168 24.35 5.55 1.76
CA TYR A 168 23.65 4.65 2.68
C TYR A 168 24.10 4.85 4.13
N LEU A 169 25.41 4.85 4.40
CA LEU A 169 25.95 5.07 5.74
C LEU A 169 25.57 6.45 6.28
N ARG A 170 25.63 7.49 5.43
CA ARG A 170 25.19 8.84 5.81
C ARG A 170 23.71 8.90 6.15
N HIS A 171 22.86 8.21 5.39
CA HIS A 171 21.43 8.10 5.68
C HIS A 171 21.21 7.47 7.05
N MET A 172 21.99 6.43 7.37
CA MET A 172 21.93 5.74 8.65
C MET A 172 22.44 6.58 9.83
N GLU A 173 23.46 7.42 9.62
CA GLU A 173 23.91 8.38 10.62
C GLU A 173 22.82 9.40 10.97
N VAL A 174 22.12 9.93 9.95
CA VAL A 174 21.01 10.87 10.16
C VAL A 174 19.86 10.19 10.90
N PHE A 175 19.46 8.98 10.49
CA PHE A 175 18.43 8.19 11.17
C PHE A 175 18.75 8.00 12.66
N ASN A 176 19.98 7.56 12.98
CA ASN A 176 20.41 7.32 14.37
C ASN A 176 20.47 8.62 15.19
N LYS A 177 20.64 9.78 14.54
CA LYS A 177 20.62 11.10 15.19
C LYS A 177 19.20 11.61 15.44
N THR A 178 18.26 11.39 14.51
CA THR A 178 16.90 11.95 14.56
C THR A 178 15.94 11.06 15.37
N TYR A 179 15.98 9.75 15.13
CA TYR A 179 15.02 8.80 15.69
C TYR A 179 14.88 8.87 17.23
N PRO A 180 15.97 8.95 18.04
CA PRO A 180 15.84 9.02 19.49
C PRO A 180 15.03 10.23 20.00
N LYS A 181 14.96 11.30 19.20
CA LYS A 181 14.22 12.53 19.53
C LYS A 181 12.75 12.48 19.10
N SER A 182 12.39 11.57 18.19
CA SER A 182 11.04 11.45 17.60
C SER A 182 9.93 11.48 18.65
N LYS A 183 10.06 10.66 19.71
CA LYS A 183 9.06 10.57 20.78
C LYS A 183 8.82 11.91 21.48
N GLU A 184 9.88 12.66 21.78
CA GLU A 184 9.75 13.97 22.42
C GLU A 184 9.16 15.02 21.46
N LEU A 185 9.62 15.02 20.21
CA LEU A 185 9.13 15.95 19.18
C LEU A 185 7.65 15.71 18.84
N LYS A 186 7.21 14.45 18.75
CA LYS A 186 5.79 14.09 18.58
C LYS A 186 4.95 14.55 19.78
N ARG A 187 5.46 14.45 21.02
CA ARG A 187 4.79 14.99 22.22
C ARG A 187 4.60 16.51 22.12
N LEU A 188 5.60 17.24 21.60
CA LEU A 188 5.50 18.69 21.38
C LEU A 188 4.48 19.02 20.27
N CYS A 189 4.44 18.24 19.19
CA CYS A 189 3.41 18.36 18.16
C CYS A 189 2.00 18.12 18.72
N ASP A 190 1.82 17.13 19.60
CA ASP A 190 0.54 16.87 20.27
C ASP A 190 0.14 18.04 21.20
N ASN A 191 1.10 18.68 21.86
CA ASN A 191 0.84 19.89 22.65
C ASN A 191 0.35 21.07 21.77
N ILE A 192 0.99 21.29 20.62
CA ILE A 192 0.56 22.30 19.63
C ILE A 192 -0.83 21.95 19.09
N LYS A 193 -1.06 20.70 18.67
CA LYS A 193 -2.37 20.21 18.18
C LYS A 193 -3.46 20.45 19.23
N GLY A 194 -3.18 20.16 20.50
CA GLY A 194 -4.10 20.41 21.61
C GLY A 194 -4.43 21.89 21.80
N ALA A 195 -3.45 22.78 21.67
CA ALA A 195 -3.67 24.23 21.76
C ALA A 195 -4.50 24.76 20.57
N LEU A 196 -4.17 24.34 19.34
CA LEU A 196 -4.93 24.70 18.13
C LEU A 196 -6.37 24.18 18.20
N SER A 197 -6.59 22.96 18.70
CA SER A 197 -7.93 22.36 18.87
C SER A 197 -8.84 23.19 19.78
N LYS A 198 -8.28 23.88 20.80
CA LYS A 198 -9.09 24.78 21.64
C LYS A 198 -9.57 26.01 20.89
N VAL A 199 -8.73 26.59 20.03
CA VAL A 199 -9.12 27.71 19.17
C VAL A 199 -10.10 27.24 18.10
N LYS A 200 -9.87 26.05 17.53
CA LYS A 200 -10.75 25.40 16.56
C LYS A 200 -12.20 25.35 17.05
N LYS A 201 -12.42 24.86 18.27
CA LYS A 201 -13.76 24.82 18.91
C LYS A 201 -14.43 26.19 19.08
N ALA A 202 -13.67 27.28 19.07
CA ALA A 202 -14.21 28.62 19.23
C ALA A 202 -14.51 29.32 17.90
N ILE A 203 -13.83 28.95 16.81
CA ILE A 203 -13.89 29.70 15.54
C ILE A 203 -14.39 28.88 14.34
N TYR A 204 -14.37 27.55 14.40
CA TYR A 204 -14.84 26.73 13.28
C TYR A 204 -16.37 26.62 13.27
N PRO A 205 -16.99 26.62 12.07
CA PRO A 205 -18.37 26.19 11.91
C PRO A 205 -18.57 24.75 12.40
N GLU A 206 -19.78 24.44 12.82
CA GLU A 206 -20.18 23.10 13.28
C GLU A 206 -19.92 22.04 12.22
N GLU A 207 -20.14 22.37 10.94
CA GLU A 207 -19.97 21.44 9.82
C GLU A 207 -18.51 21.03 9.59
N ILE A 208 -17.55 21.90 9.92
CA ILE A 208 -16.12 21.55 9.85
C ILE A 208 -15.67 20.79 11.08
N MET A 209 -16.27 21.06 12.24
CA MET A 209 -16.06 20.22 13.41
C MET A 209 -16.55 18.79 13.15
N GLU A 210 -17.74 18.64 12.56
CA GLU A 210 -18.31 17.34 12.17
C GLU A 210 -17.47 16.63 11.11
N LEU A 211 -17.02 17.34 10.06
CA LEU A 211 -16.14 16.77 9.04
C LEU A 211 -14.86 16.19 9.65
N ASP A 212 -14.24 16.90 10.59
CA ASP A 212 -13.01 16.42 11.22
C ASP A 212 -13.28 15.24 12.17
N GLU A 213 -14.44 15.20 12.85
CA GLU A 213 -14.85 14.03 13.65
C GLU A 213 -15.12 12.79 12.77
N LYS A 214 -15.78 12.97 11.62
CA LYS A 214 -16.02 11.89 10.64
C LYS A 214 -14.72 11.38 10.03
N TYR A 215 -13.80 12.28 9.71
CA TYR A 215 -12.46 11.91 9.23
C TYR A 215 -11.69 11.14 10.30
N ASP A 216 -11.63 11.63 11.54
CA ASP A 216 -10.94 10.92 12.63
C ASP A 216 -11.57 9.53 12.89
N ALA A 217 -12.90 9.40 12.84
CA ALA A 217 -13.58 8.11 12.99
C ALA A 217 -13.26 7.14 11.84
N TYR A 218 -13.21 7.65 10.61
CA TYR A 218 -12.83 6.87 9.42
C TYR A 218 -11.38 6.37 9.52
N GLU A 219 -10.43 7.26 9.82
CA GLU A 219 -9.01 6.92 9.98
C GLU A 219 -8.78 5.90 11.10
N ASN A 220 -9.56 6.00 12.20
CA ASN A 220 -9.49 5.06 13.32
C ASN A 220 -10.29 3.77 13.09
N LYS A 221 -10.87 3.55 11.90
CA LYS A 221 -11.73 2.40 11.55
C LYS A 221 -12.97 2.26 12.43
N GLU A 222 -13.43 3.36 13.00
CA GLU A 222 -14.68 3.47 13.76
C GLU A 222 -15.86 3.84 12.83
N LEU A 223 -15.58 4.33 11.63
CA LEU A 223 -16.54 4.62 10.56
C LEU A 223 -16.12 3.87 9.29
N GLU A 224 -17.06 3.14 8.69
CA GLU A 224 -16.79 2.46 7.43
C GLU A 224 -16.53 3.46 6.31
N VAL A 225 -15.66 3.08 5.35
CA VAL A 225 -15.31 3.94 4.21
C VAL A 225 -16.55 4.35 3.41
N THR A 226 -17.53 3.46 3.28
CA THR A 226 -18.79 3.72 2.57
C THR A 226 -19.60 4.83 3.24
N ASP A 227 -19.65 4.85 4.56
CA ASP A 227 -20.37 5.87 5.33
C ASP A 227 -19.67 7.23 5.26
N TYR A 228 -18.33 7.23 5.26
CA TYR A 228 -17.54 8.45 5.10
C TYR A 228 -17.70 9.06 3.70
N VAL A 229 -17.66 8.22 2.65
CA VAL A 229 -17.88 8.63 1.26
C VAL A 229 -19.27 9.22 1.08
N ASP A 230 -20.28 8.59 1.66
CA ASP A 230 -21.67 9.06 1.61
C ASP A 230 -21.82 10.42 2.29
N TYR A 231 -21.18 10.61 3.45
CA TYR A 231 -21.11 11.90 4.14
C TYR A 231 -20.44 12.99 3.27
N LEU A 232 -19.27 12.70 2.69
CA LEU A 232 -18.57 13.65 1.80
C LEU A 232 -19.41 14.02 0.57
N ARG A 233 -20.12 13.03 -0.01
CA ARG A 233 -21.03 13.24 -1.13
C ARG A 233 -22.17 14.18 -0.75
N GLU A 234 -22.82 13.95 0.39
CA GLU A 234 -23.92 14.78 0.89
C GLU A 234 -23.46 16.23 1.13
N LYS A 235 -22.37 16.43 1.87
CA LYS A 235 -21.80 17.76 2.12
C LYS A 235 -21.38 18.49 0.85
N SER A 236 -20.86 17.76 -0.13
CA SER A 236 -20.53 18.33 -1.43
C SER A 236 -21.77 18.79 -2.19
N GLN A 237 -22.88 18.04 -2.11
CA GLN A 237 -24.16 18.41 -2.72
C GLN A 237 -24.80 19.61 -2.04
N GLU A 238 -24.80 19.69 -0.71
CA GLU A 238 -25.32 20.83 0.07
C GLU A 238 -24.72 22.17 -0.39
N ARG A 239 -23.44 22.16 -0.78
CA ARG A 239 -22.67 23.36 -1.17
C ARG A 239 -22.44 23.50 -2.68
N ASN A 240 -23.00 22.61 -3.50
CA ASN A 240 -22.77 22.57 -4.95
C ASN A 240 -21.26 22.55 -5.31
N ILE A 241 -20.47 21.77 -4.57
CA ILE A 241 -19.03 21.61 -4.83
C ILE A 241 -18.86 20.80 -6.11
N ASP A 242 -18.03 21.30 -7.02
CA ASP A 242 -17.71 20.59 -8.26
C ASP A 242 -16.78 19.40 -7.97
N LEU A 243 -17.33 18.20 -8.14
CA LEU A 243 -16.62 16.94 -7.96
C LEU A 243 -16.11 16.35 -9.28
N SER A 244 -16.27 17.06 -10.42
CA SER A 244 -15.90 16.54 -11.75
C SER A 244 -14.41 16.18 -11.88
N LYS A 245 -13.55 16.81 -11.08
CA LYS A 245 -12.11 16.54 -11.01
C LYS A 245 -11.73 15.33 -10.16
N PHE A 246 -12.68 14.73 -9.44
CA PHE A 246 -12.46 13.57 -8.57
C PHE A 246 -13.14 12.33 -9.18
N GLU A 247 -12.53 11.81 -10.25
CA GLU A 247 -13.09 10.72 -11.06
C GLU A 247 -13.21 9.41 -10.26
N ASN A 248 -12.18 9.07 -9.47
CA ASN A 248 -12.18 7.86 -8.65
C ASN A 248 -13.19 7.95 -7.51
N PHE A 249 -13.33 9.11 -6.87
CA PHE A 249 -14.38 9.38 -5.90
C PHE A 249 -15.76 9.22 -6.52
N TYR A 250 -15.98 9.78 -7.72
CA TYR A 250 -17.23 9.59 -8.46
C TYR A 250 -17.54 8.11 -8.69
N PHE A 251 -16.58 7.33 -9.19
CA PHE A 251 -16.78 5.89 -9.38
C PHE A 251 -17.05 5.16 -8.07
N LEU A 252 -16.39 5.54 -6.97
CA LEU A 252 -16.69 4.98 -5.66
C LEU A 252 -18.12 5.29 -5.21
N THR A 253 -18.61 6.53 -5.40
CA THR A 253 -20.01 6.86 -5.06
C THR A 253 -21.02 6.04 -5.87
N LYS A 254 -20.69 5.69 -7.12
CA LYS A 254 -21.52 4.79 -7.95
C LYS A 254 -21.46 3.36 -7.47
N LEU A 255 -20.27 2.88 -7.12
CA LEU A 255 -20.06 1.54 -6.59
C LEU A 255 -20.85 1.33 -5.29
N VAL A 256 -20.74 2.24 -4.32
CA VAL A 256 -21.48 2.17 -3.04
C VAL A 256 -23.00 2.15 -3.28
N ALA A 257 -23.50 2.97 -4.20
CA ALA A 257 -24.92 2.99 -4.55
C ALA A 257 -25.39 1.68 -5.20
N ILE A 258 -24.56 1.03 -6.02
CA ILE A 258 -24.88 -0.26 -6.65
C ILE A 258 -24.82 -1.38 -5.62
N GLU A 259 -23.82 -1.38 -4.76
CA GLU A 259 -23.60 -2.41 -3.72
C GLU A 259 -24.81 -2.57 -2.81
N GLY A 260 -25.43 -1.46 -2.39
CA GLY A 260 -26.67 -1.47 -1.60
C GLY A 260 -27.88 -2.12 -2.30
N ASN A 261 -27.80 -2.36 -3.62
CA ASN A 261 -28.83 -3.02 -4.43
C ASN A 261 -28.47 -4.47 -4.83
N ILE A 262 -27.46 -5.07 -4.18
CA ILE A 262 -27.02 -6.45 -4.45
C ILE A 262 -27.26 -7.34 -3.23
N GLU A 263 -28.07 -8.38 -3.41
CA GLU A 263 -28.09 -9.52 -2.49
C GLU A 263 -27.01 -10.53 -2.92
N PHE A 264 -25.78 -10.40 -2.40
CA PHE A 264 -24.63 -11.20 -2.85
C PHE A 264 -24.86 -12.72 -2.80
N ALA A 265 -25.63 -13.21 -1.83
CA ALA A 265 -25.99 -14.63 -1.73
C ALA A 265 -26.82 -15.16 -2.92
N LYS A 266 -27.46 -14.28 -3.70
CA LYS A 266 -28.23 -14.64 -4.90
C LYS A 266 -27.42 -14.56 -6.19
N VAL A 267 -26.29 -13.84 -6.20
CA VAL A 267 -25.48 -13.60 -7.40
C VAL A 267 -25.02 -14.90 -8.04
N ASP A 268 -24.48 -15.85 -7.27
CA ASP A 268 -24.00 -17.13 -7.82
C ASP A 268 -25.15 -17.99 -8.38
N LYS A 269 -26.32 -17.93 -7.74
CA LYS A 269 -27.51 -18.64 -8.22
C LYS A 269 -28.00 -18.06 -9.54
N GLU A 270 -28.13 -16.74 -9.61
CA GLU A 270 -28.53 -16.04 -10.83
C GLU A 270 -27.49 -16.23 -11.95
N ARG A 271 -26.19 -16.23 -11.62
CA ARG A 271 -25.12 -16.57 -12.55
C ARG A 271 -25.28 -17.97 -13.12
N GLY A 272 -25.60 -18.96 -12.29
CA GLY A 272 -25.88 -20.32 -12.74
C GLY A 272 -27.05 -20.38 -13.73
N GLN A 273 -28.15 -19.67 -13.41
CA GLN A 273 -29.31 -19.59 -14.29
C GLN A 273 -29.00 -18.90 -15.63
N ALA A 274 -28.22 -17.81 -15.60
CA ALA A 274 -27.76 -17.13 -16.81
C ALA A 274 -26.86 -18.03 -17.68
N ILE A 275 -25.95 -18.80 -17.07
CA ILE A 275 -25.13 -19.80 -17.77
C ILE A 275 -26.02 -20.89 -18.39
N ASP A 276 -27.04 -21.37 -17.68
CA ASP A 276 -27.97 -22.36 -18.20
C ASP A 276 -28.76 -21.82 -19.40
N ASP A 277 -29.18 -20.56 -19.38
CA ASP A 277 -29.88 -19.95 -20.52
C ASP A 277 -28.95 -19.69 -21.71
N LEU A 278 -27.71 -19.26 -21.45
CA LEU A 278 -26.66 -19.18 -22.48
C LEU A 278 -26.43 -20.56 -23.11
N SER A 279 -26.40 -21.64 -22.32
CA SER A 279 -26.22 -22.99 -22.85
C SER A 279 -27.32 -23.45 -23.81
N LYS A 280 -28.55 -22.91 -23.66
CA LYS A 280 -29.69 -23.17 -24.55
C LYS A 280 -29.67 -22.29 -25.81
N ALA A 281 -29.14 -21.07 -25.71
CA ALA A 281 -29.12 -20.09 -26.79
C ALA A 281 -27.93 -20.28 -27.75
N LEU A 282 -26.78 -20.73 -27.24
CA LEU A 282 -25.55 -20.81 -28.01
C LEU A 282 -25.35 -22.19 -28.71
N PRO A 283 -24.71 -22.20 -29.89
CA PRO A 283 -24.14 -23.42 -30.45
C PRO A 283 -23.11 -24.05 -29.49
N LYS A 284 -22.96 -25.38 -29.56
CA LYS A 284 -22.11 -26.16 -28.62
C LYS A 284 -20.67 -25.66 -28.59
N GLU A 285 -20.10 -25.32 -29.74
CA GLU A 285 -18.73 -24.82 -29.87
C GLU A 285 -18.58 -23.44 -29.21
N ALA A 286 -19.55 -22.55 -29.42
CA ALA A 286 -19.56 -21.21 -28.83
C ALA A 286 -19.74 -21.27 -27.31
N PHE A 287 -20.66 -22.12 -26.82
CA PHE A 287 -20.82 -22.33 -25.38
C PHE A 287 -19.56 -22.92 -24.75
N SER A 288 -18.90 -23.88 -25.41
CA SER A 288 -17.63 -24.43 -24.94
C SER A 288 -16.56 -23.37 -24.80
N ALA A 289 -16.43 -22.45 -25.77
CA ALA A 289 -15.47 -21.35 -25.71
C ALA A 289 -15.75 -20.39 -24.54
N PHE A 290 -17.03 -20.02 -24.33
CA PHE A 290 -17.43 -19.23 -23.17
C PHE A 290 -17.16 -19.96 -21.84
N PHE A 291 -17.46 -21.26 -21.76
CA PHE A 291 -17.25 -22.06 -20.55
C PHE A 291 -15.78 -22.16 -20.17
N GLN A 292 -14.86 -22.20 -21.14
CA GLN A 292 -13.42 -22.14 -20.87
C GLN A 292 -13.01 -20.84 -20.14
N LYS A 293 -13.60 -19.69 -20.48
CA LYS A 293 -13.39 -18.45 -19.73
C LYS A 293 -13.89 -18.57 -18.28
N SER A 294 -14.98 -19.30 -18.05
CA SER A 294 -15.44 -19.57 -16.67
C SER A 294 -14.47 -20.43 -15.87
N LEU A 295 -13.76 -21.36 -16.51
CA LEU A 295 -12.70 -22.14 -15.87
C LEU A 295 -11.48 -21.29 -15.58
N ALA A 296 -11.03 -20.50 -16.57
CA ALA A 296 -9.91 -19.56 -16.42
C ALA A 296 -10.16 -18.54 -15.29
N TYR A 297 -11.39 -18.05 -15.14
CA TYR A 297 -11.75 -17.17 -14.02
C TYR A 297 -11.66 -17.90 -12.68
N LYS A 298 -12.15 -19.14 -12.60
CA LYS A 298 -12.06 -19.95 -11.37
C LYS A 298 -10.62 -20.34 -11.01
N SER A 299 -9.74 -20.50 -12.00
CA SER A 299 -8.31 -20.76 -11.79
C SER A 299 -7.50 -19.48 -11.51
N GLY A 300 -8.10 -18.29 -11.69
CA GLY A 300 -7.44 -17.00 -11.50
C GLY A 300 -6.55 -16.57 -12.66
N GLU A 301 -6.69 -17.19 -13.83
CA GLU A 301 -5.95 -16.84 -15.05
C GLU A 301 -6.46 -15.55 -15.71
N ILE A 302 -7.76 -15.26 -15.59
CA ILE A 302 -8.40 -14.03 -16.06
C ILE A 302 -9.07 -13.29 -14.90
N THR A 303 -9.20 -11.97 -15.02
CA THR A 303 -9.79 -11.15 -13.97
C THR A 303 -11.32 -11.28 -13.91
N ALA A 304 -11.91 -10.85 -12.79
CA ALA A 304 -13.37 -10.74 -12.69
C ALA A 304 -13.93 -9.83 -13.80
N LEU A 305 -13.27 -8.70 -14.10
CA LEU A 305 -13.68 -7.80 -15.18
C LEU A 305 -13.75 -8.52 -16.53
N GLU A 306 -12.68 -9.23 -16.88
CA GLU A 306 -12.56 -9.93 -18.16
C GLU A 306 -13.67 -10.99 -18.30
N TYR A 307 -13.94 -11.74 -17.23
CA TYR A 307 -14.99 -12.76 -17.22
C TYR A 307 -16.40 -12.18 -17.33
N PHE A 308 -16.75 -11.22 -16.45
CA PHE A 308 -18.10 -10.67 -16.39
C PHE A 308 -18.43 -9.78 -17.59
N THR A 309 -17.44 -9.09 -18.16
CA THR A 309 -17.58 -8.39 -19.45
C THR A 309 -17.88 -9.38 -20.56
N SER A 310 -17.11 -10.47 -20.66
CA SER A 310 -17.37 -11.50 -21.67
C SER A 310 -18.73 -12.16 -21.49
N MET A 311 -19.22 -12.38 -20.26
CA MET A 311 -20.56 -12.92 -20.01
C MET A 311 -21.64 -11.96 -20.50
N LYS A 312 -21.50 -10.66 -20.21
CA LYS A 312 -22.45 -9.63 -20.67
C LYS A 312 -22.49 -9.54 -22.19
N GLU A 313 -21.34 -9.44 -22.85
CA GLU A 313 -21.23 -9.39 -24.31
C GLU A 313 -21.85 -10.65 -24.96
N THR A 314 -21.53 -11.84 -24.43
CA THR A 314 -22.08 -13.10 -24.94
C THR A 314 -23.60 -13.14 -24.80
N ALA A 315 -24.15 -12.65 -23.69
CA ALA A 315 -25.59 -12.58 -23.48
C ALA A 315 -26.27 -11.61 -24.44
N GLU A 316 -25.70 -10.40 -24.60
CA GLU A 316 -26.21 -9.36 -25.51
C GLU A 316 -26.19 -9.83 -26.98
N GLU A 317 -25.10 -10.43 -27.45
CA GLU A 317 -24.95 -10.95 -28.82
C GLU A 317 -25.93 -12.09 -29.13
N ASN A 318 -26.34 -12.86 -28.12
CA ASN A 318 -27.22 -14.02 -28.27
C ASN A 318 -28.66 -13.76 -27.80
N ASN A 319 -29.02 -12.50 -27.55
CA ASN A 319 -30.35 -12.07 -27.09
C ASN A 319 -30.81 -12.76 -25.79
N VAL A 320 -29.88 -13.10 -24.90
CA VAL A 320 -30.18 -13.57 -23.55
C VAL A 320 -30.34 -12.36 -22.64
N ASP A 321 -31.57 -12.13 -22.17
CA ASP A 321 -31.88 -10.96 -21.34
C ASP A 321 -31.41 -11.14 -19.90
N LEU A 322 -30.37 -10.39 -19.52
CA LEU A 322 -29.87 -10.36 -18.15
C LEU A 322 -30.77 -9.58 -17.18
N SER A 323 -31.84 -8.91 -17.65
CA SER A 323 -32.78 -8.19 -16.77
C SER A 323 -33.54 -9.12 -15.82
N GLY A 324 -33.70 -10.40 -16.18
CA GLY A 324 -34.24 -11.44 -15.31
C GLY A 324 -33.34 -11.81 -14.12
N TYR A 325 -32.10 -11.31 -14.11
CA TYR A 325 -31.06 -11.60 -13.13
C TYR A 325 -30.55 -10.30 -12.48
N PRO A 326 -31.39 -9.62 -11.66
CA PRO A 326 -31.09 -8.27 -11.19
C PRO A 326 -29.83 -8.18 -10.31
N ASN A 327 -29.57 -9.18 -9.47
CA ASN A 327 -28.38 -9.19 -8.61
C ASN A 327 -27.11 -9.44 -9.45
N LEU A 328 -27.17 -10.38 -10.41
CA LEU A 328 -26.07 -10.61 -11.34
C LEU A 328 -25.78 -9.37 -12.18
N LYS A 329 -26.83 -8.71 -12.72
CA LYS A 329 -26.68 -7.50 -13.53
C LYS A 329 -26.02 -6.38 -12.73
N ASN A 330 -26.48 -6.14 -11.51
CA ASN A 330 -25.87 -5.15 -10.62
C ASN A 330 -24.43 -5.55 -10.26
N TYR A 331 -24.15 -6.84 -10.06
CA TYR A 331 -22.81 -7.34 -9.77
C TYR A 331 -21.84 -7.15 -10.95
N ILE A 332 -22.29 -7.33 -12.20
CA ILE A 332 -21.48 -7.04 -13.39
C ILE A 332 -21.09 -5.57 -13.44
N GLU A 333 -22.03 -4.66 -13.17
CA GLU A 333 -21.74 -3.22 -13.10
C GLU A 333 -20.84 -2.87 -11.89
N TYR A 334 -21.04 -3.52 -10.74
CA TYR A 334 -20.19 -3.38 -9.55
C TYR A 334 -18.72 -3.73 -9.88
N VAL A 335 -18.47 -4.87 -10.53
CA VAL A 335 -17.12 -5.28 -10.96
C VAL A 335 -16.54 -4.27 -11.95
N ASN A 336 -17.34 -3.74 -12.89
CA ASN A 336 -16.88 -2.74 -13.85
C ASN A 336 -16.43 -1.44 -13.16
N TYR A 337 -17.22 -0.92 -12.21
CA TYR A 337 -16.82 0.26 -11.44
C TYR A 337 -15.62 -0.01 -10.53
N SER A 338 -15.56 -1.17 -9.86
CA SER A 338 -14.45 -1.47 -8.94
C SER A 338 -13.09 -1.49 -9.64
N GLU A 339 -13.07 -1.92 -10.90
CA GLU A 339 -11.87 -2.05 -11.71
C GLU A 339 -11.42 -0.73 -12.35
N ARG A 340 -12.36 0.22 -12.55
CA ARG A 340 -12.05 1.57 -13.01
C ARG A 340 -11.43 2.44 -11.92
N ILE A 341 -11.65 2.10 -10.65
CA ILE A 341 -11.13 2.86 -9.52
C ILE A 341 -9.62 2.62 -9.39
N ASN A 342 -8.84 3.64 -9.69
CA ASN A 342 -7.45 3.70 -9.25
C ASN A 342 -7.42 3.95 -7.73
N LYS A 343 -7.30 2.86 -6.98
CA LYS A 343 -7.29 2.89 -5.50
C LYS A 343 -6.22 3.81 -4.90
N VAL A 344 -5.08 4.02 -5.58
CA VAL A 344 -4.03 4.93 -5.08
C VAL A 344 -4.48 6.38 -5.22
N LEU A 345 -5.01 6.74 -6.39
CA LEU A 345 -5.57 8.08 -6.60
C LEU A 345 -6.83 8.33 -5.76
N LEU A 346 -7.63 7.29 -5.49
CA LEU A 346 -8.85 7.41 -4.70
C LEU A 346 -8.61 8.04 -3.33
N PHE A 347 -7.55 7.63 -2.60
CA PHE A 347 -7.27 8.20 -1.28
C PHE A 347 -6.89 9.68 -1.38
N THR A 348 -6.06 10.04 -2.34
CA THR A 348 -5.74 11.44 -2.65
C THR A 348 -7.00 12.24 -3.00
N GLU A 349 -7.93 11.63 -3.73
CA GLU A 349 -9.20 12.28 -4.07
C GLU A 349 -10.14 12.41 -2.85
N LEU A 350 -10.18 11.44 -1.93
CA LEU A 350 -10.95 11.54 -0.68
C LEU A 350 -10.49 12.75 0.14
N ASP A 351 -9.18 12.90 0.30
CA ASP A 351 -8.58 14.07 0.97
C ASP A 351 -8.89 15.37 0.20
N GLY A 352 -8.79 15.33 -1.13
CA GLY A 352 -9.11 16.48 -1.98
C GLY A 352 -10.58 16.92 -1.89
N VAL A 353 -11.52 15.99 -1.77
CA VAL A 353 -12.95 16.29 -1.56
C VAL A 353 -13.15 16.90 -0.17
N ALA A 354 -12.56 16.31 0.87
CA ALA A 354 -12.62 16.86 2.23
C ALA A 354 -12.03 18.29 2.29
N ASP A 355 -10.91 18.53 1.62
CA ASP A 355 -10.28 19.85 1.54
C ASP A 355 -11.15 20.85 0.76
N ALA A 356 -11.79 20.43 -0.34
CA ALA A 356 -12.74 21.29 -1.06
C ALA A 356 -13.96 21.69 -0.20
N ILE A 357 -14.45 20.77 0.65
CA ILE A 357 -15.48 21.06 1.65
C ILE A 357 -14.95 22.07 2.66
N ARG A 358 -13.75 21.85 3.24
CA ARG A 358 -13.12 22.79 4.19
C ARG A 358 -13.00 24.20 3.59
N GLU A 359 -12.53 24.32 2.36
CA GLU A 359 -12.37 25.61 1.68
C GLU A 359 -13.69 26.38 1.49
N ASN A 360 -14.81 25.67 1.33
CA ASN A 360 -16.14 26.27 1.17
C ASN A 360 -16.70 26.82 2.50
N TYR A 361 -16.55 26.09 3.61
CA TYR A 361 -17.09 26.48 4.92
C TYR A 361 -16.16 27.41 5.71
N LEU A 362 -14.84 27.30 5.54
CA LEU A 362 -13.86 28.17 6.21
C LEU A 362 -13.73 29.50 5.47
N THR A 363 -14.51 30.49 5.87
CA THR A 363 -14.65 31.76 5.12
C THR A 363 -13.73 32.87 5.63
N THR A 364 -13.29 32.85 6.89
CA THR A 364 -12.43 33.92 7.43
C THR A 364 -10.93 33.62 7.26
N PRO A 365 -10.07 34.66 7.19
CA PRO A 365 -8.62 34.47 7.16
C PRO A 365 -8.07 33.67 8.34
N GLU A 366 -8.62 33.87 9.55
CA GLU A 366 -8.21 33.15 10.77
C GLU A 366 -8.55 31.67 10.69
N GLN A 367 -9.76 31.34 10.21
CA GLN A 367 -10.21 29.96 9.99
C GLN A 367 -9.31 29.23 9.01
N LYS A 368 -9.04 29.85 7.85
CA LYS A 368 -8.14 29.28 6.82
C LYS A 368 -6.72 29.10 7.33
N ARG A 369 -6.19 30.07 8.09
CA ARG A 369 -4.85 29.97 8.71
C ARG A 369 -4.80 28.87 9.76
N LEU A 370 -5.83 28.72 10.59
CA LEU A 370 -5.92 27.61 11.55
C LEU A 370 -5.93 26.24 10.84
N SER A 371 -6.63 26.13 9.70
CA SER A 371 -6.69 24.89 8.93
C SER A 371 -5.31 24.48 8.43
N ARG A 372 -4.57 25.43 7.84
CA ARG A 372 -3.18 25.19 7.39
C ARG A 372 -2.27 24.79 8.55
N LEU A 373 -2.30 25.53 9.66
CA LEU A 373 -1.48 25.19 10.84
C LEU A 373 -1.86 23.82 11.43
N SER A 374 -3.14 23.45 11.42
CA SER A 374 -3.59 22.13 11.88
C SER A 374 -3.06 21.01 10.97
N LYS A 375 -3.04 21.22 9.65
CA LYS A 375 -2.39 20.30 8.69
C LYS A 375 -0.89 20.23 8.93
N ASN A 376 -0.22 21.37 9.08
CA ASN A 376 1.24 21.42 9.26
C ASN A 376 1.68 20.70 10.54
N VAL A 377 0.96 20.83 11.67
CA VAL A 377 1.33 20.10 12.89
C VAL A 377 1.07 18.59 12.78
N ALA A 378 0.09 18.16 12.01
CA ALA A 378 -0.12 16.74 11.71
C ALA A 378 1.04 16.20 10.84
N LEU A 379 1.46 16.95 9.82
CA LEU A 379 2.61 16.61 8.99
C LEU A 379 3.93 16.64 9.77
N LEU A 380 4.12 17.55 10.73
CA LEU A 380 5.29 17.53 11.62
C LEU A 380 5.42 16.20 12.37
N LYS A 381 4.30 15.61 12.80
CA LYS A 381 4.34 14.29 13.45
C LYS A 381 4.88 13.22 12.52
N LYS A 382 4.40 13.17 11.26
CA LYS A 382 4.90 12.24 10.24
C LYS A 382 6.36 12.50 9.90
N PHE A 383 6.74 13.77 9.83
CA PHE A 383 8.11 14.18 9.53
C PHE A 383 9.09 13.67 10.58
N PHE A 384 8.78 13.88 11.86
CA PHE A 384 9.56 13.35 12.99
C PHE A 384 9.41 11.83 13.20
N ASP A 385 8.53 11.17 12.47
CA ASP A 385 8.41 9.70 12.45
C ASP A 385 9.05 9.07 11.21
N MET A 386 9.65 9.90 10.34
CA MET A 386 10.23 9.49 9.06
C MET A 386 9.21 8.77 8.15
N SER A 387 7.94 9.20 8.18
CA SER A 387 6.81 8.59 7.45
C SER A 387 6.10 9.54 6.48
N MET A 388 6.77 10.62 6.05
CA MET A 388 6.25 11.53 5.03
C MET A 388 6.30 10.88 3.64
N SER A 389 5.27 11.13 2.83
CA SER A 389 5.30 10.82 1.39
C SER A 389 6.10 11.88 0.61
N ASN A 390 6.38 11.60 -0.67
CA ASN A 390 7.01 12.56 -1.57
C ASN A 390 6.16 13.84 -1.71
N GLU A 391 4.83 13.72 -1.84
CA GLU A 391 3.89 14.83 -1.97
C GLU A 391 3.84 15.69 -0.70
N GLU A 392 3.90 15.05 0.48
CA GLU A 392 3.95 15.75 1.76
C GLU A 392 5.28 16.50 1.94
N MET A 393 6.39 15.92 1.48
CA MET A 393 7.70 16.59 1.47
C MET A 393 7.76 17.77 0.51
N GLU A 394 7.08 17.69 -0.64
CA GLU A 394 6.91 18.82 -1.56
C GLU A 394 6.08 19.93 -0.92
N TYR A 395 4.96 19.58 -0.28
CA TYR A 395 4.13 20.54 0.45
C TYR A 395 4.91 21.22 1.58
N TYR A 396 5.67 20.45 2.37
CA TYR A 396 6.55 20.99 3.41
C TYR A 396 7.56 21.98 2.83
N SER A 397 8.24 21.59 1.74
CA SER A 397 9.24 22.41 1.08
C SER A 397 8.68 23.74 0.55
N ALA A 398 7.43 23.75 0.09
CA ALA A 398 6.74 24.96 -0.36
C ALA A 398 6.26 25.87 0.80
N HIS A 399 6.15 25.35 2.03
CA HIS A 399 5.55 26.06 3.16
C HIS A 399 6.44 26.11 4.41
N LYS A 400 7.76 25.93 4.29
CA LYS A 400 8.71 25.76 5.42
C LYS A 400 8.53 26.74 6.58
N GLU A 401 8.27 28.01 6.29
CA GLU A 401 8.08 29.03 7.34
C GLU A 401 6.84 28.77 8.22
N GLU A 402 5.78 28.15 7.67
CA GLU A 402 4.58 27.79 8.41
C GLU A 402 4.73 26.53 9.28
N PHE A 403 5.87 25.82 9.19
CA PHE A 403 6.21 24.67 10.03
C PHE A 403 7.05 25.04 11.27
N LYS A 404 7.52 26.29 11.35
CA LYS A 404 8.29 26.77 12.50
C LYS A 404 7.41 26.94 13.74
N SER A 405 8.00 26.71 14.91
CA SER A 405 7.40 26.89 16.23
C SER A 405 6.76 28.27 16.40
N THR A 406 7.38 29.31 15.83
CA THR A 406 6.89 30.69 15.84
C THR A 406 5.56 30.85 15.11
N ALA A 407 5.35 30.18 13.97
CA ALA A 407 4.11 30.25 13.21
C ALA A 407 2.89 29.84 14.05
N PHE A 408 3.04 28.75 14.83
CA PHE A 408 2.03 28.28 15.78
C PHE A 408 1.89 29.21 16.98
N SER A 409 3.01 29.58 17.61
CA SER A 409 2.99 30.36 18.85
C SER A 409 2.41 31.75 18.63
N ASP A 410 2.72 32.40 17.51
CA ASP A 410 2.27 33.75 17.20
C ASP A 410 0.80 33.74 16.76
N PHE A 411 0.36 32.72 16.01
CA PHE A 411 -1.06 32.53 15.74
C PHE A 411 -1.87 32.39 17.03
N LEU A 412 -1.43 31.55 17.98
CA LEU A 412 -2.13 31.34 19.25
C LEU A 412 -2.15 32.61 20.11
N LYS A 413 -1.03 33.33 20.20
CA LYS A 413 -0.95 34.62 20.94
C LYS A 413 -1.89 35.67 20.34
N GLU A 414 -2.02 35.70 19.02
CA GLU A 414 -2.87 36.65 18.32
C GLU A 414 -4.36 36.30 18.44
N ILE A 415 -4.72 35.03 18.23
CA ILE A 415 -6.13 34.61 18.06
C ILE A 415 -6.79 34.22 19.37
N ALA A 416 -6.10 33.49 20.26
CA ALA A 416 -6.75 32.96 21.46
C ALA A 416 -7.35 34.06 22.37
N PRO A 417 -6.72 35.24 22.58
CA PRO A 417 -7.32 36.32 23.34
C PRO A 417 -8.58 36.92 22.68
N LYS A 418 -8.63 37.00 21.35
CA LYS A 418 -9.80 37.54 20.60
C LYS A 418 -11.08 36.74 20.89
N TYR A 419 -10.93 35.45 21.17
CA TYR A 419 -12.03 34.52 21.43
C TYR A 419 -12.08 34.02 22.88
N ASN A 420 -11.33 34.66 23.80
CA ASN A 420 -11.25 34.29 25.22
C ASN A 420 -10.89 32.80 25.47
N VAL A 421 -10.05 32.24 24.61
CA VAL A 421 -9.61 30.84 24.69
C VAL A 421 -8.36 30.73 25.57
N ARG A 422 -8.41 29.87 26.60
CA ARG A 422 -7.24 29.54 27.41
C ARG A 422 -6.47 28.37 26.81
N TYR A 423 -5.19 28.59 26.51
CA TYR A 423 -4.28 27.56 26.01
C TYR A 423 -3.01 27.49 26.86
N SER A 424 -2.26 26.40 26.70
CA SER A 424 -0.92 26.23 27.27
C SER A 424 -0.06 25.63 26.16
N LEU A 425 1.14 26.18 26.00
CA LEU A 425 2.10 25.77 25.01
C LEU A 425 3.39 25.43 25.73
N ASP A 426 3.94 24.23 25.48
CA ASP A 426 5.19 23.77 26.08
C ASP A 426 6.32 24.70 25.59
N PRO A 427 7.11 25.34 26.48
CA PRO A 427 8.23 26.18 26.06
C PRO A 427 9.25 25.43 25.19
N GLY A 428 9.30 24.09 25.29
CA GLY A 428 10.15 23.24 24.48
C GLY A 428 9.82 23.19 23.00
N ILE A 429 8.69 23.76 22.52
CA ILE A 429 8.33 23.73 21.10
C ILE A 429 9.38 24.37 20.17
N SER A 430 10.25 25.25 20.69
CA SER A 430 11.35 25.81 19.91
C SER A 430 12.38 24.76 19.47
N SER A 431 12.39 23.57 20.09
CA SER A 431 13.23 22.46 19.65
C SER A 431 12.81 21.90 18.30
N ILE A 432 11.55 22.10 17.88
CA ILE A 432 11.05 21.71 16.55
C ILE A 432 11.96 22.33 15.49
N ASP A 433 12.19 23.65 15.56
CA ASP A 433 12.93 24.42 14.55
C ASP A 433 14.36 23.92 14.35
N VAL A 434 15.01 23.47 15.44
CA VAL A 434 16.38 22.94 15.41
C VAL A 434 16.43 21.56 14.76
N ASN A 435 15.38 20.76 14.89
CA ASN A 435 15.35 19.39 14.36
C ASN A 435 14.77 19.30 12.95
N LEU A 436 14.09 20.33 12.45
CA LEU A 436 13.60 20.36 11.06
C LEU A 436 14.73 20.12 10.04
N GLN A 437 15.91 20.68 10.26
CA GLN A 437 17.05 20.51 9.34
C GLN A 437 17.57 19.09 9.28
N ASP A 438 17.58 18.39 10.41
CA ASP A 438 18.04 17.00 10.47
C ASP A 438 17.06 16.07 9.73
N GLU A 439 15.75 16.31 9.89
CA GLU A 439 14.73 15.59 9.14
C GLU A 439 14.78 15.91 7.64
N GLU A 440 14.98 17.19 7.25
CA GLU A 440 15.14 17.55 5.84
C GLU A 440 16.30 16.81 5.17
N GLU A 441 17.42 16.67 5.86
CA GLU A 441 18.59 15.96 5.33
C GLU A 441 18.32 14.45 5.18
N PHE A 442 17.52 13.82 6.06
CA PHE A 442 17.11 12.41 5.93
C PHE A 442 16.45 12.16 4.56
N TYR A 443 15.37 12.88 4.26
CA TYR A 443 14.63 12.69 3.00
C TYR A 443 15.44 13.11 1.78
N LYS A 444 16.29 14.14 1.90
CA LYS A 444 17.17 14.55 0.81
C LYS A 444 18.20 13.47 0.46
N ILE A 445 18.78 12.78 1.44
CA ILE A 445 19.69 11.66 1.20
C ILE A 445 18.92 10.49 0.57
N ALA A 446 17.71 10.19 1.04
CA ALA A 446 16.85 9.17 0.44
C ALA A 446 16.63 9.44 -1.06
N THR A 447 16.32 10.68 -1.46
CA THR A 447 16.17 11.06 -2.88
C THR A 447 17.49 11.00 -3.66
N ILE A 448 18.63 11.33 -3.05
CA ILE A 448 19.94 11.20 -3.72
C ILE A 448 20.25 9.73 -4.02
N ARG A 449 19.89 8.80 -3.11
CA ARG A 449 20.07 7.36 -3.29
C ARG A 449 19.31 6.80 -4.51
N ASP A 450 18.17 7.40 -4.90
CA ASP A 450 17.39 6.94 -6.05
C ASP A 450 18.20 6.81 -7.35
N GLU A 451 19.11 7.75 -7.60
CA GLU A 451 19.95 7.71 -8.81
C GLU A 451 20.93 6.54 -8.76
N ALA A 452 21.58 6.33 -7.61
CA ALA A 452 22.52 5.22 -7.42
C ALA A 452 21.81 3.87 -7.55
N LEU A 453 20.66 3.71 -6.90
CA LEU A 453 19.86 2.49 -6.91
C LEU A 453 19.44 2.09 -8.33
N VAL A 454 18.88 3.03 -9.10
CA VAL A 454 18.47 2.78 -10.50
C VAL A 454 19.69 2.50 -11.38
N ARG A 455 20.75 3.31 -11.27
CA ARG A 455 21.99 3.12 -12.05
C ARG A 455 22.59 1.74 -11.81
N ASN A 456 22.79 1.35 -10.55
CA ASN A 456 23.37 0.07 -10.16
C ASN A 456 22.52 -1.13 -10.63
N ALA A 457 21.19 -1.03 -10.55
CA ALA A 457 20.29 -2.06 -11.07
C ALA A 457 20.44 -2.25 -12.59
N LEU A 458 20.51 -1.15 -13.35
CA LEU A 458 20.65 -1.17 -14.81
C LEU A 458 22.04 -1.64 -15.25
N ASP A 459 23.09 -1.17 -14.59
CA ASP A 459 24.46 -1.62 -14.83
C ASP A 459 24.58 -3.13 -14.64
N LYS A 460 23.88 -3.67 -13.62
CA LYS A 460 23.84 -5.12 -13.36
C LYS A 460 23.05 -5.89 -14.42
N MET A 461 21.93 -5.35 -14.89
CA MET A 461 21.19 -5.93 -16.03
C MET A 461 22.06 -5.99 -17.28
N ASP A 462 22.78 -4.92 -17.59
CA ASP A 462 23.69 -4.85 -18.75
C ASP A 462 24.85 -5.84 -18.63
N PHE A 463 25.48 -5.91 -17.46
CA PHE A 463 26.55 -6.86 -17.18
C PHE A 463 26.13 -8.32 -17.39
N ASN A 464 24.91 -8.67 -16.95
CA ASN A 464 24.36 -10.02 -17.10
C ASN A 464 23.69 -10.28 -18.47
N GLY A 465 23.51 -9.24 -19.31
CA GLY A 465 22.78 -9.33 -20.57
C GLY A 465 21.29 -9.68 -20.39
N LEU A 466 20.65 -9.15 -19.35
CA LEU A 466 19.26 -9.43 -18.98
C LEU A 466 18.33 -8.25 -19.32
N ASN A 467 17.18 -8.57 -19.89
CA ASN A 467 16.13 -7.60 -20.19
C ASN A 467 15.04 -7.52 -19.12
N LEU A 468 14.98 -8.45 -18.17
CA LEU A 468 14.00 -8.47 -17.09
C LEU A 468 14.72 -8.56 -15.73
N SER A 469 14.41 -7.63 -14.83
CA SER A 469 14.80 -7.71 -13.42
C SER A 469 13.64 -7.31 -12.52
N ALA A 470 13.68 -7.76 -11.27
CA ALA A 470 12.83 -7.23 -10.20
C ALA A 470 13.67 -6.32 -9.31
N MET A 471 13.06 -5.26 -8.78
CA MET A 471 13.74 -4.30 -7.91
C MET A 471 12.93 -4.07 -6.65
N ILE A 472 13.50 -4.37 -5.49
CA ILE A 472 12.82 -4.34 -4.19
C ILE A 472 13.37 -3.16 -3.40
N ALA A 473 12.48 -2.24 -3.00
CA ALA A 473 12.82 -1.07 -2.21
C ALA A 473 11.59 -0.54 -1.45
N GLY A 474 11.82 0.29 -0.44
CA GLY A 474 10.76 0.99 0.28
C GLY A 474 9.90 1.86 -0.64
N GLY A 475 8.61 1.98 -0.33
CA GLY A 475 7.64 2.71 -1.16
C GLY A 475 7.97 4.20 -1.39
N TYR A 476 8.80 4.81 -0.53
CA TYR A 476 9.26 6.19 -0.70
C TYR A 476 10.08 6.37 -2.00
N HIS A 477 10.86 5.37 -2.40
CA HIS A 477 11.72 5.41 -3.59
C HIS A 477 10.95 5.28 -4.91
N THR A 478 9.68 4.84 -4.89
CA THR A 478 8.88 4.59 -6.10
C THR A 478 8.84 5.80 -7.04
N LYS A 479 8.65 7.03 -6.53
CA LYS A 479 8.60 8.23 -7.37
C LYS A 479 9.92 8.46 -8.11
N GLY A 480 11.03 8.52 -7.39
CA GLY A 480 12.36 8.72 -7.97
C GLY A 480 12.75 7.62 -8.96
N PHE A 481 12.39 6.36 -8.69
CA PHE A 481 12.63 5.25 -9.61
C PHE A 481 11.84 5.40 -10.91
N THR A 482 10.53 5.60 -10.80
CA THR A 482 9.64 5.68 -11.97
C THR A 482 9.97 6.86 -12.87
N GLU A 483 10.31 8.02 -12.32
CA GLU A 483 10.77 9.18 -13.08
C GLU A 483 12.06 8.86 -13.86
N LYS A 484 13.09 8.32 -13.19
CA LYS A 484 14.37 7.97 -13.83
C LYS A 484 14.23 6.87 -14.89
N LEU A 485 13.36 5.88 -14.66
CA LEU A 485 13.10 4.83 -15.64
C LEU A 485 12.36 5.37 -16.87
N LYS A 486 11.38 6.28 -16.69
CA LYS A 486 10.71 7.00 -17.80
C LYS A 486 11.72 7.79 -18.63
N GLU A 487 12.58 8.56 -17.97
CA GLU A 487 13.63 9.35 -18.64
C GLU A 487 14.57 8.49 -19.50
N LYS A 488 14.88 7.28 -19.04
CA LYS A 488 15.72 6.32 -19.77
C LYS A 488 14.93 5.46 -20.77
N GLY A 489 13.62 5.66 -20.92
CA GLY A 489 12.75 4.90 -21.81
C GLY A 489 12.61 3.42 -21.41
N ILE A 490 12.79 3.09 -20.14
CA ILE A 490 12.74 1.72 -19.61
C ILE A 490 11.31 1.42 -19.16
N SER A 491 10.82 0.25 -19.56
CA SER A 491 9.49 -0.20 -19.14
C SER A 491 9.51 -0.61 -17.68
N TYR A 492 8.43 -0.37 -16.95
CA TYR A 492 8.34 -0.87 -15.58
C TYR A 492 6.91 -1.17 -15.14
N ILE A 493 6.82 -1.93 -14.05
CA ILE A 493 5.61 -2.25 -13.35
C ILE A 493 5.86 -2.01 -11.87
N VAL A 494 5.02 -1.21 -11.23
CA VAL A 494 5.04 -1.03 -9.77
C VAL A 494 4.04 -2.00 -9.17
N VAL A 495 4.49 -2.82 -8.24
CA VAL A 495 3.68 -3.83 -7.55
C VAL A 495 3.73 -3.56 -6.05
N SER A 496 2.56 -3.46 -5.43
CA SER A 496 2.39 -3.38 -3.99
C SER A 496 1.94 -4.76 -3.48
N PRO A 497 2.77 -5.49 -2.72
CA PRO A 497 2.38 -6.77 -2.12
C PRO A 497 1.18 -6.60 -1.18
N ASN A 498 0.32 -7.62 -1.10
CA ASN A 498 -0.77 -7.60 -0.13
C ASN A 498 -0.22 -7.71 1.29
N VAL A 499 -0.83 -6.99 2.23
CA VAL A 499 -0.46 -7.03 3.65
C VAL A 499 -1.74 -7.17 4.46
N THR A 500 -1.77 -8.00 5.51
CA THR A 500 -2.96 -8.12 6.38
C THR A 500 -2.76 -7.52 7.76
N ASN A 501 -1.52 -7.50 8.25
CA ASN A 501 -1.14 -6.90 9.53
C ASN A 501 0.08 -6.00 9.35
N ILE A 502 0.19 -4.92 10.12
CA ILE A 502 1.33 -4.01 10.13
C ILE A 502 1.91 -3.99 11.55
N ASP A 503 3.21 -4.22 11.69
CA ASP A 503 3.97 -4.12 12.95
C ASP A 503 5.15 -3.17 12.73
N GLU A 504 5.01 -1.93 13.19
CA GLU A 504 6.02 -0.88 13.04
C GLU A 504 7.15 -1.00 14.07
N ASP A 505 6.87 -1.59 15.23
CA ASP A 505 7.84 -1.67 16.34
C ASP A 505 9.03 -2.57 15.95
N LEU A 506 8.78 -3.63 15.16
CA LEU A 506 9.82 -4.52 14.68
C LEU A 506 10.85 -3.80 13.78
N TYR A 507 10.37 -2.99 12.83
CA TYR A 507 11.25 -2.26 11.90
C TYR A 507 12.28 -1.40 12.63
N TYR A 508 11.82 -0.61 13.61
CA TYR A 508 12.71 0.25 14.39
C TYR A 508 13.68 -0.53 15.26
N SER A 509 13.27 -1.68 15.81
CA SER A 509 14.16 -2.53 16.61
C SER A 509 15.32 -3.08 15.77
N VAL A 510 15.06 -3.45 14.52
CA VAL A 510 16.08 -3.93 13.56
C VAL A 510 17.02 -2.80 13.18
N MET A 511 16.49 -1.64 12.81
CA MET A 511 17.29 -0.48 12.38
C MET A 511 18.19 0.08 13.50
N THR A 512 17.77 -0.04 14.76
CA THR A 512 18.56 0.42 15.93
C THR A 512 19.41 -0.69 16.56
N ASN A 513 19.44 -1.88 15.94
CA ASN A 513 20.17 -3.06 16.39
C ASN A 513 19.88 -3.41 17.87
N GLN A 514 18.63 -3.29 18.30
CA GLN A 514 18.21 -3.70 19.63
C GLN A 514 18.30 -5.22 19.75
N GLU A 515 18.94 -5.71 20.81
CA GLU A 515 19.06 -7.15 21.05
C GLU A 515 17.69 -7.80 21.18
N ILE A 516 17.44 -8.85 20.39
CA ILE A 516 16.27 -9.70 20.56
C ILE A 516 16.50 -10.55 21.82
N PRO A 517 15.62 -10.47 22.84
CA PRO A 517 15.77 -11.28 24.04
C PRO A 517 15.82 -12.76 23.69
N VAL A 518 16.81 -13.47 24.23
CA VAL A 518 17.06 -14.90 23.97
C VAL A 518 15.83 -15.75 24.34
N GLU A 519 14.98 -15.27 25.25
CA GLU A 519 13.75 -15.92 25.66
C GLU A 519 12.74 -16.07 24.50
N LYS A 520 12.68 -15.11 23.56
CA LYS A 520 11.88 -15.25 22.33
C LYS A 520 12.43 -16.33 21.38
N LEU A 521 13.71 -16.68 21.47
CA LEU A 521 14.32 -17.77 20.69
C LEU A 521 13.81 -19.15 21.16
N LEU A 522 13.35 -19.25 22.40
CA LEU A 522 12.92 -20.50 23.03
C LEU A 522 11.40 -20.71 22.99
N GLU A 523 10.60 -19.64 22.93
CA GLU A 523 9.13 -19.73 22.88
C GLU A 523 8.59 -20.25 21.53
N GLU A 524 9.30 -20.04 20.40
CA GLU A 524 8.90 -20.60 19.10
C GLU A 524 9.17 -22.12 18.95
N GLU A 525 9.82 -22.77 19.93
CA GLU A 525 9.93 -24.24 19.93
C GLU A 525 8.61 -24.94 20.27
N ASP A 526 7.73 -24.31 21.06
CA ASP A 526 6.51 -24.95 21.58
C ASP A 526 5.31 -24.93 20.63
N GLU A 527 5.28 -24.05 19.61
CA GLU A 527 4.18 -24.04 18.62
C GLU A 527 4.34 -25.10 17.49
N GLY A 528 5.37 -25.94 17.56
CA GLY A 528 5.74 -26.90 16.52
C GLY A 528 5.57 -28.39 16.85
N GLU A 529 5.24 -28.76 18.09
CA GLU A 529 5.07 -30.16 18.53
C GLU A 529 3.64 -30.46 19.00
N ASP A 530 2.61 -30.15 18.19
CA ASP A 530 1.38 -30.95 18.27
C ASP A 530 1.62 -32.31 17.59
N THR A 531 2.23 -33.18 18.39
CA THR A 531 2.31 -34.61 18.18
C THR A 531 0.90 -35.18 18.08
N ARG A 532 0.37 -35.32 16.85
CA ARG A 532 -0.63 -36.36 16.58
C ARG A 532 0.04 -37.72 16.66
N ARG A 533 0.27 -38.18 17.89
CA ARG A 533 0.41 -39.57 18.26
C ARG A 533 -0.93 -40.05 18.81
N GLU A 534 -1.38 -41.16 18.20
CA GLU A 534 -2.52 -42.04 18.50
C GLU A 534 -3.76 -41.87 17.62
#